data_AF-A0A917TSV3-F1
#
_entry.id   AF-A0A917TSV3-F1
#
_cell.length_a   1.000
_cell.length_b   1.000
_cell.length_c   1.000
_cell.angle_alpha   90.00
_cell.angle_beta   90.00
_cell.angle_gamma   90.00
#
_symmetry.space_group_name_H-M   'P 1'
#
loop_
_entity.id
_entity.type
_entity.pdbx_description
1 polymer ?
#
loop_
_entity_poly.entity_id
_entity_poly.type
_entity_poly.pdbx_seq_one_letter_code
_entity_poly.pdbx_strand_id
1 'polypeptide(L)'
;MTYINFTKGQFEYNLYKICNKQKLGFIEEVSDFFSDKGELDTNEYVYLVKINSKVKLYVYSSIDRFTNKNRVKGSDAVRLVIQKDEYYIKNPHLKRTMGLFNGNLEKAIIKVVKEYK
;
A
#
# COMPACT_ATOMS: atom_id res chain seq x y z
N MET A 1 16.34 -0.73 -15.77
CA MET A 1 15.02 -1.13 -15.27
C MET A 1 14.10 0.09 -15.39
N THR A 2 13.03 0.00 -16.17
CA THR A 2 12.14 1.16 -16.42
C THR A 2 11.17 1.31 -15.26
N TYR A 3 11.19 2.46 -14.60
CA TYR A 3 10.21 2.81 -13.57
C TYR A 3 8.92 3.30 -14.24
N ILE A 4 7.78 2.85 -13.73
CA ILE A 4 6.47 3.31 -14.19
C ILE A 4 6.00 4.47 -13.33
N ASN A 5 5.48 5.50 -14.00
CA ASN A 5 4.69 6.52 -13.35
C ASN A 5 3.22 6.10 -13.39
N PHE A 6 2.48 6.46 -12.37
CA PHE A 6 1.06 6.19 -12.29
C PHE A 6 0.36 7.24 -11.45
N THR A 7 -0.88 7.53 -11.81
CA THR A 7 -1.73 8.46 -11.06
C THR A 7 -2.31 7.81 -9.81
N LYS A 8 -2.84 8.62 -8.90
CA LYS A 8 -3.61 8.15 -7.73
C LYS A 8 -4.73 7.19 -8.17
N GLY A 9 -5.55 7.61 -9.14
CA GLY A 9 -6.65 6.80 -9.64
C GLY A 9 -6.21 5.47 -10.26
N GLN A 10 -5.07 5.44 -10.98
CA GLN A 10 -4.51 4.18 -11.46
C GLN A 10 -4.08 3.26 -10.32
N PHE A 11 -3.47 3.81 -9.26
CA PHE A 11 -3.09 3.05 -8.09
C PHE A 11 -4.33 2.46 -7.37
N GLU A 12 -5.33 3.29 -7.11
CA GLU A 12 -6.59 2.91 -6.45
C GLU A 12 -7.33 1.83 -7.24
N TYR A 13 -7.48 2.02 -8.55
CA TYR A 13 -8.14 1.05 -9.42
C TYR A 13 -7.45 -0.32 -9.36
N ASN A 14 -6.12 -0.35 -9.42
CA ASN A 14 -5.39 -1.62 -9.35
C ASN A 14 -5.47 -2.26 -7.96
N LEU A 15 -5.37 -1.48 -6.90
CA LEU A 15 -5.53 -1.98 -5.53
C LEU A 15 -6.94 -2.54 -5.29
N TYR A 16 -7.96 -1.85 -5.80
CA TYR A 16 -9.36 -2.29 -5.76
C TYR A 16 -9.56 -3.64 -6.47
N LYS A 17 -9.02 -3.80 -7.67
CA LYS A 17 -9.08 -5.07 -8.41
C LYS A 17 -8.45 -6.22 -7.62
N ILE A 18 -7.29 -5.97 -6.99
CA ILE A 18 -6.60 -6.99 -6.19
C ILE A 18 -7.47 -7.39 -4.99
N CYS A 19 -7.98 -6.41 -4.23
CA CYS A 19 -8.78 -6.70 -3.04
C CYS A 19 -10.09 -7.41 -3.39
N ASN A 20 -10.77 -6.98 -4.46
CA ASN A 20 -12.00 -7.62 -4.93
C ASN A 20 -11.75 -9.07 -5.35
N LYS A 21 -10.68 -9.33 -6.12
CA LYS A 21 -10.29 -10.69 -6.53
C LYS A 21 -9.98 -11.60 -5.34
N GLN A 22 -9.38 -11.06 -4.29
CA GLN A 22 -9.00 -11.80 -3.08
C GLN A 22 -10.10 -11.82 -2.00
N LYS A 23 -11.29 -11.22 -2.29
CA LYS A 23 -12.40 -11.07 -1.33
C LYS A 23 -11.94 -10.43 -0.01
N LEU A 24 -11.06 -9.44 -0.10
CA LEU A 24 -10.59 -8.66 1.05
C LEU A 24 -11.60 -7.57 1.38
N GLY A 25 -11.59 -7.10 2.63
CA GLY A 25 -12.52 -6.11 3.13
C GLY A 25 -12.39 -4.74 2.47
N PHE A 26 -13.15 -3.78 3.01
CA PHE A 26 -13.20 -2.40 2.51
C PHE A 26 -11.81 -1.76 2.39
N ILE A 27 -11.58 -1.05 1.29
CA ILE A 27 -10.41 -0.21 1.08
C ILE A 27 -10.79 1.20 1.50
N GLU A 28 -10.06 1.75 2.47
CA GLU A 28 -10.23 3.11 2.95
C GLU A 28 -8.92 3.88 2.75
N GLU A 29 -8.98 5.07 2.15
CA GLU A 29 -7.83 5.97 2.19
C GLU A 29 -7.73 6.56 3.60
N VAL A 30 -6.59 6.36 4.26
CA VAL A 30 -6.34 6.75 5.66
C VAL A 30 -5.13 7.68 5.77
N SER A 31 -4.81 8.39 4.69
CA SER A 31 -3.62 9.22 4.57
C SER A 31 -3.49 10.25 5.70
N ASP A 32 -4.60 10.83 6.15
CA ASP A 32 -4.62 11.91 7.16
C ASP A 32 -4.45 11.38 8.59
N PHE A 33 -4.86 10.14 8.86
CA PHE A 33 -4.72 9.52 10.18
C PHE A 33 -3.27 9.37 10.63
N PHE A 34 -2.34 9.25 9.67
CA PHE A 34 -0.91 9.11 9.95
C PHE A 34 -0.18 10.44 10.12
N SER A 35 -0.78 11.54 9.68
CA SER A 35 -0.24 12.89 9.85
C SER A 35 -0.37 13.38 11.30
N ASP A 36 -1.41 12.96 12.02
CA ASP A 36 -1.74 13.49 13.36
C ASP A 36 -1.06 12.76 14.53
N LYS A 37 -0.51 11.56 14.31
CA LYS A 37 0.03 10.70 15.40
C LYS A 37 1.56 10.68 15.53
N GLY A 38 2.29 11.53 14.80
CA GLY A 38 3.73 11.75 14.99
C GLY A 38 4.68 10.60 14.64
N GLU A 39 4.22 9.35 14.56
CA GLU A 39 5.10 8.18 14.35
C GLU A 39 5.29 7.78 12.87
N LEU A 40 4.45 8.29 11.95
CA LEU A 40 4.44 7.88 10.54
C LEU A 40 4.16 9.06 9.60
N ASP A 41 4.85 10.17 9.81
CA ASP A 41 4.81 11.29 8.87
C ASP A 41 5.26 10.79 7.48
N THR A 42 4.30 10.72 6.56
CA THR A 42 4.51 10.24 5.21
C THR A 42 3.81 11.14 4.22
N ASN A 43 4.53 11.56 3.19
CA ASN A 43 3.95 12.30 2.08
C ASN A 43 3.22 11.38 1.09
N GLU A 44 2.90 10.13 1.47
CA GLU A 44 2.31 9.14 0.58
C GLU A 44 0.82 8.97 0.80
N TYR A 45 0.06 8.67 -0.24
CA TYR A 45 -1.31 8.15 -0.05
C TYR A 45 -1.23 6.79 0.63
N VAL A 46 -2.02 6.59 1.69
CA VAL A 46 -2.05 5.35 2.47
C VAL A 46 -3.44 4.75 2.40
N TYR A 47 -3.52 3.47 2.06
CA TYR A 47 -4.76 2.73 1.93
C TYR A 47 -4.80 1.61 2.96
N LEU A 48 -5.88 1.55 3.74
CA LEU A 48 -6.15 0.48 4.68
C LEU A 48 -6.94 -0.63 3.98
N VAL A 49 -6.41 -1.84 4.02
CA VAL A 49 -7.04 -3.09 3.61
C VAL A 49 -7.29 -3.94 4.86
N LYS A 50 -8.54 -4.15 5.22
CA LYS A 50 -8.90 -5.00 6.37
C LYS A 50 -8.80 -6.47 5.97
N ILE A 51 -7.91 -7.22 6.63
CA ILE A 51 -7.74 -8.67 6.40
C ILE A 51 -8.69 -9.45 7.31
N ASN A 52 -8.67 -9.15 8.62
CA ASN A 52 -9.63 -9.66 9.62
C ASN A 52 -9.74 -8.65 10.79
N SER A 53 -10.43 -9.03 11.89
CA SER A 53 -10.65 -8.15 13.03
C SER A 53 -9.38 -7.75 13.80
N LYS A 54 -8.31 -8.56 13.71
CA LYS A 54 -7.05 -8.37 14.43
C LYS A 54 -5.90 -7.89 13.55
N VAL A 55 -6.05 -8.03 12.23
CA VAL A 55 -4.99 -7.77 11.25
C VAL A 55 -5.45 -6.77 10.19
N LYS A 56 -4.71 -5.66 10.13
CA LYS A 56 -4.87 -4.58 9.14
C LYS A 56 -3.64 -4.52 8.26
N LEU A 57 -3.84 -4.25 6.97
CA LEU A 57 -2.76 -4.00 6.02
C LEU A 57 -2.83 -2.57 5.52
N TYR A 58 -1.76 -1.82 5.72
CA TYR A 58 -1.58 -0.49 5.18
C TYR A 58 -0.70 -0.54 3.94
N VAL A 59 -1.24 -0.03 2.84
CA VAL A 59 -0.57 0.04 1.54
C VAL A 59 -0.20 1.49 1.28
N TYR A 60 1.08 1.79 1.36
CA TYR A 60 1.61 3.12 1.08
C TYR A 60 1.93 3.20 -0.40
N SER A 61 1.28 4.11 -1.10
CA SER A 61 1.61 4.43 -2.48
C SER A 61 2.99 5.05 -2.57
N SER A 62 3.58 5.09 -3.77
CA SER A 62 4.80 5.87 -4.05
C SER A 62 4.47 7.23 -4.69
N ILE A 63 3.25 7.73 -4.46
CA ILE A 63 2.76 9.02 -4.96
C ILE A 63 2.83 10.01 -3.80
N ASP A 64 3.47 11.13 -4.05
CA ASP A 64 3.51 12.27 -3.15
C ASP A 64 2.15 12.98 -3.12
N ARG A 65 1.54 13.13 -1.94
CA ARG A 65 0.21 13.73 -1.76
C ARG A 65 0.15 15.21 -2.10
N PHE A 66 1.25 15.94 -1.88
CA PHE A 66 1.30 17.39 -2.11
C PHE A 66 1.46 17.72 -3.59
N THR A 67 2.26 16.94 -4.31
CA THR A 67 2.52 17.16 -5.73
C THR A 67 1.63 16.31 -6.64
N ASN A 68 0.95 15.31 -6.09
CA ASN A 68 0.20 14.27 -6.79
C ASN A 68 1.02 13.57 -7.89
N LYS A 69 2.34 13.49 -7.69
CA LYS A 69 3.31 12.87 -8.61
C LYS A 69 4.02 11.73 -7.91
N ASN A 70 4.51 10.78 -8.70
CA ASN A 70 5.41 9.77 -8.15
C ASN A 70 6.64 10.44 -7.51
N ARG A 71 7.04 9.96 -6.34
CA ARG A 71 8.22 10.46 -5.63
C ARG A 71 9.48 10.19 -6.45
N VAL A 72 10.49 11.05 -6.34
CA VAL A 72 11.73 11.00 -7.17
C VAL A 72 12.99 10.76 -6.31
N LYS A 73 12.89 10.87 -4.97
CA LYS A 73 14.02 10.65 -4.04
C LYS A 73 13.68 9.62 -2.97
N GLY A 74 14.64 8.72 -2.71
CA GLY A 74 14.77 7.96 -1.44
C GLY A 74 14.50 6.47 -1.51
N SER A 75 13.39 6.01 -2.09
CA SER A 75 13.02 4.59 -2.08
C SER A 75 11.71 4.37 -2.85
N ASP A 76 11.78 4.49 -4.18
CA ASP A 76 10.64 4.40 -5.09
C ASP A 76 9.91 3.06 -5.03
N ALA A 77 9.02 2.93 -4.06
CA ALA A 77 8.38 1.67 -3.76
C ALA A 77 7.02 1.85 -3.10
N VAL A 78 6.12 0.96 -3.44
CA VAL A 78 4.90 0.72 -2.68
C VAL A 78 5.31 -0.03 -1.42
N ARG A 79 4.91 0.47 -0.25
CA ARG A 79 5.26 -0.15 1.04
C ARG A 79 4.03 -0.85 1.61
N LEU A 80 4.26 -1.99 2.23
CA LEU A 80 3.23 -2.75 2.91
C LEU A 80 3.57 -2.76 4.40
N VAL A 81 2.66 -2.29 5.23
CA VAL A 81 2.81 -2.32 6.69
C VAL A 81 1.64 -3.09 7.26
N ILE A 82 1.93 -4.16 7.97
CA ILE A 82 0.90 -4.95 8.65
C ILE A 82 0.80 -4.44 10.07
N GLN A 83 -0.40 -4.18 10.54
CA GLN A 83 -0.68 -4.02 11.96
C GLN A 83 -1.40 -5.29 12.44
N LYS A 84 -0.80 -5.97 13.40
CA LYS A 84 -1.40 -7.09 14.12
C LYS A 84 -1.45 -6.70 15.58
N ASP A 85 -2.66 -6.58 16.11
CA ASP A 85 -2.89 -6.03 17.46
C ASP A 85 -2.22 -4.64 17.60
N GLU A 86 -1.29 -4.47 18.55
CA GLU A 86 -0.53 -3.22 18.76
C GLU A 86 0.80 -3.18 17.99
N TYR A 87 1.18 -4.25 17.29
CA TYR A 87 2.49 -4.38 16.64
C TYR A 87 2.45 -4.06 15.15
N TYR A 88 3.46 -3.33 14.67
CA TYR A 88 3.67 -3.03 13.25
C TYR A 88 4.78 -3.89 12.65
N ILE A 89 4.44 -4.68 11.64
CA ILE A 89 5.38 -5.50 10.87
C ILE A 89 5.58 -4.83 9.50
N LYS A 90 6.78 -4.31 9.25
CA LYS A 90 7.14 -3.71 7.95
C LYS A 90 7.48 -4.82 6.95
N ASN A 91 6.75 -4.88 5.83
CA ASN A 91 7.03 -5.77 4.72
C ASN A 91 7.95 -5.11 3.68
N PRO A 92 8.60 -5.88 2.79
CA PRO A 92 9.60 -5.35 1.87
C PRO A 92 8.98 -4.38 0.85
N HIS A 93 9.76 -3.34 0.55
CA HIS A 93 9.45 -2.30 -0.42
C HIS A 93 9.28 -2.88 -1.85
N LEU A 94 8.12 -2.64 -2.47
CA LEU A 94 7.82 -3.07 -3.83
C LEU A 94 8.17 -1.99 -4.84
N LYS A 95 9.24 -2.17 -5.62
CA LYS A 95 9.70 -1.20 -6.63
C LYS A 95 8.62 -0.89 -7.67
N ARG A 96 8.57 0.38 -8.14
CA ARG A 96 7.69 0.85 -9.24
C ARG A 96 8.09 0.31 -10.62
N THR A 97 8.14 -1.01 -10.80
CA THR A 97 8.42 -1.62 -12.10
C THR A 97 7.13 -1.88 -12.87
N MET A 98 7.22 -2.20 -14.16
CA MET A 98 6.06 -2.64 -14.96
C MET A 98 5.33 -3.85 -14.32
N GLY A 99 6.04 -4.65 -13.53
CA GLY A 99 5.49 -5.78 -12.79
C GLY A 99 4.71 -5.42 -11.53
N LEU A 100 4.70 -4.14 -11.09
CA LEU A 100 4.07 -3.72 -9.85
C LEU A 100 2.58 -4.13 -9.79
N PHE A 101 1.79 -3.63 -10.74
CA PHE A 101 0.37 -3.96 -10.84
C PHE A 101 0.12 -5.27 -11.62
N ASN A 102 1.08 -5.70 -12.46
CA ASN A 102 1.04 -6.97 -13.18
C ASN A 102 1.48 -8.17 -12.32
N GLY A 103 1.21 -8.12 -11.01
CA GLY A 103 1.30 -9.27 -10.12
C GLY A 103 2.22 -9.12 -8.91
N ASN A 104 3.17 -8.19 -8.85
CA ASN A 104 4.06 -8.08 -7.68
C ASN A 104 3.29 -7.61 -6.43
N LEU A 105 2.47 -6.57 -6.57
CA LEU A 105 1.61 -6.09 -5.50
C LEU A 105 0.59 -7.15 -5.09
N GLU A 106 -0.04 -7.82 -6.07
CA GLU A 106 -0.98 -8.90 -5.80
C GLU A 106 -0.32 -10.05 -5.04
N LYS A 107 0.84 -10.54 -5.49
CA LYS A 107 1.58 -11.62 -4.82
C LYS A 107 1.96 -11.25 -3.39
N ALA A 108 2.39 -10.01 -3.17
CA ALA A 108 2.75 -9.54 -1.85
C ALA A 108 1.52 -9.48 -0.92
N ILE A 109 0.40 -8.93 -1.39
CA ILE A 109 -0.86 -8.91 -0.63
C ILE A 109 -1.35 -10.33 -0.34
N ILE A 110 -1.35 -11.24 -1.31
CA ILE A 110 -1.73 -12.65 -1.12
C ILE A 110 -0.83 -13.32 -0.08
N LYS A 111 0.48 -13.07 -0.11
CA LYS A 111 1.41 -13.63 0.87
C LYS A 111 1.03 -13.19 2.29
N VAL A 112 0.78 -11.89 2.49
CA VAL A 112 0.31 -11.35 3.77
C VAL A 112 -1.00 -12.00 4.18
N VAL A 113 -1.98 -12.05 3.28
CA VAL A 113 -3.28 -12.65 3.59
C VAL A 113 -3.12 -14.11 3.99
N LYS A 114 -2.31 -14.91 3.29
CA LYS A 114 -2.07 -16.32 3.65
C LYS A 114 -1.39 -16.49 5.00
N GLU A 115 -0.50 -15.57 5.36
CA GLU A 115 0.28 -15.62 6.61
C GLU A 115 -0.55 -15.20 7.83
N TYR A 116 -1.58 -14.35 7.64
CA TYR A 116 -2.31 -13.69 8.72
C TYR A 116 -3.84 -13.87 8.69
N LYS A 117 -4.39 -14.64 7.75
CA LYS A 117 -5.81 -15.01 7.66
C LYS A 117 -6.12 -16.20 8.56
#